data_AF-A0A8J6Y4X6-F1
#
_entry.id   AF-A0A8J6Y4X6-F1
#
_cell.length_a   1.000
_cell.length_b   1.000
_cell.length_c   1.000
_cell.angle_alpha   90.00
_cell.angle_beta   90.00
_cell.angle_gamma   90.00
#
_symmetry.space_group_name_H-M   'P 1'
#
loop_
_entity.id
_entity.type
_entity.pdbx_description
1 polymer ?
#
loop_
_entity_poly.entity_id
_entity_poly.type
_entity_poly.pdbx_seq_one_letter_code
_entity_poly.pdbx_strand_id
1 'polypeptide(L)' 'MYEQYTREQLEGMLHDARKRKGLPDFPCKPVGLIEYSGFARTIDPRIETKCIGCPPDKGERDYACAWEFNLQP' A
#
# COMPACT_ATOMS: atom_id res chain seq x y z
N MET A 1 -1.63 -3.85 -27.28
CA MET A 1 -1.29 -5.08 -26.52
C MET A 1 -0.60 -4.81 -25.20
N TYR A 2 0.11 -3.69 -25.01
CA TYR A 2 0.71 -3.30 -23.72
C TYR A 2 -0.17 -2.39 -22.83
N GLU A 3 -1.33 -1.95 -23.32
CA GLU A 3 -2.24 -1.05 -22.59
C GLU A 3 -3.30 -1.78 -21.76
N GLN A 4 -3.43 -3.10 -21.90
CA GLN A 4 -4.48 -3.89 -21.24
C GLN A 4 -4.03 -4.48 -19.89
N TYR A 5 -2.72 -4.57 -19.63
CA TYR A 5 -2.18 -5.14 -18.40
C TYR A 5 -2.04 -4.14 -17.24
N THR A 6 -2.27 -2.85 -17.47
CA THR A 6 -1.93 -1.82 -16.49
C THR A 6 -2.97 -1.65 -15.38
N ARG A 7 -4.25 -1.99 -15.57
CA ARG A 7 -5.26 -1.81 -14.49
C ARG A 7 -5.27 -2.92 -13.44
N GLU A 8 -5.05 -4.18 -13.83
CA GLU A 8 -5.07 -5.31 -12.87
C GLU A 8 -3.83 -5.32 -11.97
N GLN A 9 -2.67 -4.83 -12.45
CA GLN A 9 -1.46 -4.71 -11.62
C GLN A 9 -1.57 -3.60 -10.55
N LEU A 10 -2.49 -2.64 -10.73
CA LEU A 10 -2.76 -1.53 -9.81
C LEU A 10 -3.75 -1.90 -8.70
N GLU A 11 -4.45 -3.02 -8.83
CA GLU A 11 -5.43 -3.51 -7.87
C GLU A 11 -4.86 -4.77 -7.19
N GLY A 12 -4.37 -4.65 -5.95
CA GLY A 12 -3.82 -5.82 -5.24
C GLY A 12 -4.84 -6.97 -5.12
N MET A 13 -4.37 -8.22 -5.15
CA MET A 13 -5.23 -9.43 -5.20
C MET A 13 -6.36 -9.46 -4.16
N LEU A 14 -6.11 -8.92 -2.95
CA LEU A 14 -7.10 -8.76 -1.90
C LEU A 14 -8.26 -7.84 -2.34
N HIS A 15 -7.94 -6.69 -2.91
CA HIS A 15 -8.92 -5.70 -3.34
C HIS A 15 -9.72 -6.17 -4.54
N ASP A 16 -9.05 -6.80 -5.51
CA ASP A 16 -9.70 -7.42 -6.66
C ASP A 16 -10.71 -8.52 -6.23
N ALA A 17 -10.32 -9.40 -5.30
CA ALA A 17 -11.21 -10.40 -4.72
C ALA A 17 -12.43 -9.79 -3.99
N ARG A 18 -12.26 -8.65 -3.31
CA ARG A 18 -13.34 -7.93 -2.62
C ARG A 18 -14.29 -7.27 -3.61
N LYS A 19 -13.76 -6.63 -4.65
CA LYS A 19 -14.52 -6.00 -5.73
C LYS A 19 -15.38 -7.01 -6.48
N ARG A 20 -14.85 -8.19 -6.82
CA ARG A 20 -15.63 -9.30 -7.41
C ARG A 20 -16.81 -9.75 -6.54
N LYS A 21 -16.72 -9.54 -5.22
CA LYS A 21 -17.76 -9.86 -4.24
C LYS A 21 -18.65 -8.67 -3.88
N GLY A 22 -18.49 -7.52 -4.55
CA GLY A 22 -19.23 -6.29 -4.22
C GLY A 22 -18.90 -5.72 -2.84
N LEU A 23 -17.74 -6.06 -2.29
CA LEU A 23 -17.28 -5.60 -0.97
C LEU A 23 -16.45 -4.31 -1.12
N PRO A 24 -16.50 -3.41 -0.12
CA PRO A 24 -15.68 -2.20 -0.13
C PRO A 24 -14.20 -2.54 -0.02
N ASP A 25 -13.34 -1.61 -0.41
CA ASP A 25 -11.90 -1.73 -0.21
C ASP A 25 -11.53 -2.04 1.25
N PHE A 26 -10.53 -2.90 1.42
CA PHE A 26 -9.98 -3.14 2.75
C PHE A 26 -9.13 -1.93 3.18
N PRO A 27 -9.30 -1.40 4.40
CA PRO A 27 -8.48 -0.27 4.88
C PRO A 27 -7.08 -0.77 5.26
N CYS A 28 -6.19 -0.94 4.28
CA CYS A 28 -4.81 -1.44 4.50
C CYS A 28 -3.93 -0.46 5.28
N LYS A 29 -4.15 0.85 5.12
CA LYS A 29 -3.26 1.89 5.66
C LYS A 29 -3.05 1.81 7.18
N PRO A 30 -4.08 1.71 8.04
CA PRO A 30 -3.87 1.62 9.48
C PRO A 30 -3.04 0.40 9.92
N VAL A 31 -3.24 -0.74 9.25
CA VAL A 31 -2.48 -1.96 9.51
C VAL A 31 -1.03 -1.78 9.07
N GLY A 32 -0.81 -1.31 7.84
CA GLY A 32 0.53 -1.04 7.32
C GLY A 32 1.31 -0.01 8.14
N LEU A 33 0.64 1.01 8.71
CA LEU A 33 1.28 1.99 9.59
C LEU A 33 1.89 1.31 10.82
N ILE A 34 1.19 0.35 11.43
CA ILE A 34 1.68 -0.36 12.61
C ILE A 34 2.78 -1.35 12.19
N GLU A 35 2.50 -2.18 11.20
CA GLU A 35 3.39 -3.27 10.80
C GLU A 35 4.70 -2.75 10.21
N TYR A 36 4.63 -1.87 9.20
CA TYR A 36 5.84 -1.44 8.50
C TYR A 36 6.69 -0.51 9.35
N SER A 37 6.08 0.40 10.13
CA SER A 37 6.86 1.25 11.02
C SER A 37 7.45 0.47 12.20
N GLY A 38 6.71 -0.50 12.75
CA GLY A 38 7.18 -1.37 13.83
C GLY A 38 8.32 -2.28 13.37
N PHE A 39 8.16 -2.92 12.21
CA PHE A 39 9.19 -3.77 11.61
C PHE A 39 10.45 -2.97 11.27
N ALA A 40 10.31 -1.82 10.59
CA ALA A 40 11.45 -0.96 10.24
C ALA A 40 12.22 -0.48 11.48
N ARG A 41 11.50 -0.02 12.52
CA ARG A 41 12.11 0.42 13.79
C ARG A 41 12.82 -0.71 14.53
N THR A 42 12.34 -1.94 14.37
CA THR A 42 12.99 -3.14 14.94
C THR A 42 14.31 -3.44 14.24
N ILE A 43 14.42 -3.15 12.94
CA ILE A 43 15.67 -3.29 12.18
C ILE A 43 16.68 -2.20 12.59
N ASP A 44 16.28 -0.94 12.52
CA ASP A 44 17.07 0.20 13.01
C ASP A 44 16.11 1.29 13.49
N PRO A 45 16.23 1.77 14.74
CA PRO A 45 15.31 2.76 15.31
C PRO A 45 15.32 4.11 14.59
N ARG A 46 16.34 4.39 13.77
CA ARG A 46 16.47 5.60 12.95
C ARG A 46 15.72 5.52 11.63
N ILE A 47 15.17 4.35 11.25
CA ILE A 47 14.37 4.26 10.03
C ILE A 47 13.02 4.91 10.28
N GLU A 48 12.72 5.94 9.49
CA GLU A 48 11.41 6.56 9.40
C GLU A 48 10.61 5.96 8.24
N THR A 49 9.35 5.62 8.51
CA THR A 49 8.44 5.02 7.54
C THR A 49 7.34 6.01 7.19
N LYS A 50 7.14 6.24 5.89
CA LYS A 50 6.09 7.13 5.37
C LYS A 50 5.21 6.39 4.37
N CYS A 51 3.89 6.46 4.58
CA CYS A 51 2.92 5.99 3.58
C CYS A 51 2.85 7.01 2.43
N ILE A 52 3.16 6.58 1.21
CA ILE A 52 3.00 7.40 0.00
C ILE A 52 1.56 7.31 -0.51
N GLY A 53 0.94 6.12 -0.41
CA GLY A 53 -0.49 5.93 -0.59
C GLY A 53 -0.89 4.47 -0.39
N CYS A 54 -1.97 4.23 0.33
CA CYS A 54 -2.58 2.90 0.53
C CYS A 54 -4.09 3.12 0.72
N PRO A 55 -4.97 2.25 0.19
CA PRO A 55 -6.37 2.22 0.60
C PRO A 55 -6.55 2.41 2.13
N PRO A 56 -7.48 3.27 2.58
CA PRO A 56 -8.57 3.88 1.83
C PRO A 56 -8.23 5.22 1.16
N ASP A 57 -6.95 5.60 1.06
CA ASP A 57 -6.56 6.84 0.39
C ASP A 57 -7.10 6.84 -1.04
N LYS A 58 -7.88 7.88 -1.37
CA LYS A 58 -8.49 8.07 -2.70
C LYS A 58 -7.50 8.72 -3.68
N GLY A 59 -7.81 8.63 -4.97
CA GLY A 59 -7.05 9.27 -6.04
C GLY A 59 -6.54 8.27 -7.07
N GLU A 60 -6.34 8.73 -8.30
CA GLU A 60 -5.71 7.95 -9.36
C GLU A 60 -4.21 7.87 -9.10
N ARG A 61 -3.66 6.65 -9.14
CA ARG A 61 -2.26 6.36 -8.85
C ARG A 61 -1.78 5.23 -9.75
N ASP A 62 -0.49 5.21 -10.05
CA ASP A 62 0.22 4.14 -10.76
C ASP A 62 0.74 3.04 -9.81
N TYR A 63 0.22 2.98 -8.59
CA TYR A 63 0.44 1.92 -7.61
C TYR A 63 -0.79 1.68 -6.73
N ALA A 64 -0.95 0.42 -6.30
CA ALA A 64 -1.97 0.02 -5.32
C ALA A 64 -1.64 0.55 -3.91
N CYS A 65 -0.38 0.33 -3.50
CA CYS A 65 0.14 0.61 -2.17
C CYS A 65 1.63 0.91 -2.26
N ALA A 66 2.09 2.04 -1.72
CA ALA A 66 3.48 2.46 -1.74
C ALA A 66 3.92 3.09 -0.40
N TRP A 67 5.15 2.75 0.01
CA TRP A 67 5.76 3.14 1.27
C TRP A 67 7.22 3.53 1.06
N GLU A 68 7.65 4.55 1.79
CA GLU A 68 9.02 5.05 1.80
C GLU A 68 9.66 4.77 3.17
N PHE A 69 10.93 4.36 3.14
CA PHE A 69 11.74 4.09 4.32
C PHE A 69 13.03 4.90 4.22
N ASN A 70 13.22 5.84 5.14
CA ASN A 70 14.39 6.71 5.16
C ASN A 70 15.21 6.44 6.42
N LEU A 71 16.50 6.17 6.26
CA LEU A 71 17.42 6.06 7.39
C LEU A 71 17.89 7.47 7.77
N GLN A 72 17.54 7.91 8.97
CA GLN A 72 18.02 9.17 9.50
C GLN A 72 19.52 9.06 9.89
N PRO A 73 20.30 10.16 9.77
CA PRO A 73 21.73 10.18 10.13
C PRO A 73 22.02 9.64 11.54
#